data_AF-A0A5N5GXM1-F1
#
_entry.id   AF-A0A5N5GXM1-F1
#
_cell.length_a   1.000
_cell.length_b   1.000
_cell.length_c   1.000
_cell.angle_alpha   90.00
_cell.angle_beta   90.00
_cell.angle_gamma   90.00
#
_symmetry.space_group_name_H-M   'P 1'
#
loop_
_entity.id
_entity.type
_entity.pdbx_description
1 polymer ?
#
loop_
_entity_poly.entity_id
_entity_poly.type
_entity_poly.pdbx_seq_one_letter_code
_entity_poly.pdbx_strand_id
1 'polypeptide(L)'
;MQRELLIRFPLWKLMPATGTVAKSSLGELGLENEMEKSSNALLGRAWSPGWSNADKALSKFLELHLLDYSNNRVKVGQNSTSLLSPYLHFGELSVRKVFQSARMKQIMWAKEGNSTGEERILKVSMF
;
A
#
# COMPACT_ATOMS: atom_id res chain seq x y z
N MET A 1 27.93 23.72 -35.03
CA MET A 1 28.21 22.59 -34.12
C MET A 1 27.71 22.97 -32.72
N GLN A 2 26.40 22.89 -32.49
CA GLN A 2 25.79 23.25 -31.21
C GLN A 2 25.85 22.03 -30.28
N ARG A 3 26.61 22.14 -29.20
CA ARG A 3 26.69 21.12 -28.14
C ARG A 3 25.42 21.21 -27.31
N GLU A 4 24.55 20.21 -27.45
CA GLU A 4 23.51 19.95 -26.45
C GLU A 4 24.18 19.64 -25.11
N LEU A 5 24.00 20.56 -24.16
CA LEU A 5 24.37 20.33 -22.78
C LEU A 5 23.39 19.30 -22.20
N LEU A 6 23.77 18.03 -22.23
CA LEU A 6 23.13 16.97 -21.47
C LEU A 6 23.27 17.28 -19.98
N ILE A 7 22.28 17.99 -19.42
CA ILE A 7 22.26 18.29 -18.00
C ILE A 7 22.01 16.97 -17.24
N ARG A 8 23.08 16.39 -16.69
CA ARG A 8 23.02 15.24 -15.80
C ARG A 8 22.57 15.69 -14.41
N PHE A 9 21.27 15.91 -14.23
CA PHE A 9 20.70 16.02 -12.89
C PHE A 9 20.68 14.63 -12.22
N PRO A 10 20.94 14.54 -10.91
CA PRO A 10 20.76 13.27 -10.24
C PRO A 10 19.26 12.97 -10.13
N LEU A 11 18.87 11.74 -10.47
CA LEU A 11 17.49 11.27 -10.65
C LEU A 11 16.52 11.56 -9.48
N TRP A 12 17.06 11.81 -8.28
CA TRP A 12 16.31 12.08 -7.06
C TRP A 12 15.95 13.56 -6.80
N LYS A 13 16.38 14.49 -7.65
CA LYS A 13 16.15 15.93 -7.44
C LYS A 13 14.94 16.38 -8.26
N LEU A 14 13.81 16.62 -7.59
CA LEU A 14 12.64 17.21 -8.21
C LEU A 14 12.98 18.62 -8.70
N MET A 15 12.63 18.92 -9.95
CA MET A 15 12.68 20.27 -10.47
C MET A 15 11.34 20.97 -10.19
N PRO A 16 11.36 22.25 -9.78
CA PRO A 16 10.12 23.02 -9.69
C PRO A 16 9.42 23.03 -11.04
N ALA A 17 8.12 22.79 -11.04
CA ALA A 17 7.33 22.93 -12.26
C ALA A 17 7.33 24.38 -12.72
N THR A 18 7.56 24.61 -14.01
CA THR A 18 7.53 25.97 -14.59
C THR A 18 6.06 26.38 -14.80
N GLY A 19 5.61 27.43 -14.11
CA GLY A 19 4.26 27.99 -14.26
C GLY A 19 3.58 28.32 -12.93
N THR A 20 2.44 29.02 -13.01
CA THR A 20 1.60 29.35 -11.85
C THR A 20 0.34 28.50 -11.91
N VAL A 21 0.11 27.66 -10.89
CA VAL A 21 -1.13 26.89 -10.74
C VAL A 21 -2.02 27.63 -9.76
N ALA A 22 -3.24 27.95 -10.18
CA ALA A 22 -4.24 28.53 -9.28
C ALA A 22 -4.60 27.53 -8.18
N LYS A 23 -4.88 28.04 -6.97
CA LYS A 23 -5.40 27.20 -5.89
C LYS A 23 -6.80 26.70 -6.27
N SER A 24 -7.01 25.40 -6.18
CA SER A 24 -8.31 24.77 -6.41
C SER A 24 -8.74 23.96 -5.19
N SER A 25 -10.05 23.85 -4.98
CA SER A 25 -10.60 22.90 -4.00
C SER A 25 -10.60 21.47 -4.54
N LEU A 26 -10.70 20.46 -3.66
CA LEU A 26 -10.74 19.06 -4.09
C LEU A 26 -11.92 18.77 -5.04
N GLY A 27 -13.08 19.40 -4.81
CA GLY A 27 -14.26 19.23 -5.66
C GLY A 27 -14.09 19.79 -7.07
N GLU A 28 -13.25 20.83 -7.24
CA GLU A 28 -12.96 21.43 -8.53
C GLU A 28 -12.04 20.56 -9.40
N LEU A 29 -11.37 19.56 -8.82
CA LEU A 29 -10.49 18.65 -9.56
C LEU A 29 -11.26 17.66 -10.45
N GLY A 30 -12.58 17.54 -10.28
CA GLY A 30 -13.42 16.68 -11.13
C GLY A 30 -13.07 15.18 -11.04
N LEU A 31 -12.59 14.71 -9.89
CA LEU A 31 -12.23 13.32 -9.67
C LEU A 31 -13.44 12.38 -9.52
N GLU A 32 -14.63 12.93 -9.29
CA GLU A 32 -15.90 12.21 -9.20
C GLU A 32 -16.98 13.00 -9.95
N ASN A 33 -17.82 12.30 -10.74
CA ASN A 33 -18.99 12.90 -11.37
C ASN A 33 -20.31 12.48 -10.68
N GLU A 34 -21.42 13.19 -11.00
CA GLU A 34 -22.73 12.96 -10.36
C GLU A 34 -23.28 11.54 -10.59
N MET A 35 -22.96 10.90 -11.72
CA MET A 35 -23.43 9.56 -12.03
C MET A 35 -22.70 8.50 -11.19
N GLU A 36 -21.43 8.73 -10.85
CA GLU A 36 -20.58 7.84 -10.06
C GLU A 36 -20.90 7.86 -8.57
N LYS A 37 -21.44 8.96 -8.03
CA LYS A 37 -21.71 9.13 -6.59
C LYS A 37 -22.45 7.96 -5.95
N SER A 38 -23.48 7.45 -6.64
CA SER A 38 -24.28 6.33 -6.13
C SER A 38 -23.46 5.03 -5.99
N SER A 39 -22.58 4.76 -6.94
CA SER A 39 -21.65 3.63 -6.91
C SER A 39 -20.56 3.84 -5.85
N ASN A 40 -19.98 5.03 -5.81
CA ASN A 40 -18.89 5.39 -4.90
C ASN A 40 -19.33 5.41 -3.42
N ALA A 41 -20.61 5.64 -3.13
CA ALA A 41 -21.15 5.52 -1.78
C ALA A 41 -20.91 4.12 -1.17
N LEU A 42 -20.96 3.06 -1.99
CA LEU A 42 -20.65 1.69 -1.54
C LEU A 42 -19.16 1.51 -1.26
N LEU A 43 -18.29 2.14 -2.07
CA LEU A 43 -16.84 2.14 -1.84
C LEU A 43 -16.49 2.85 -0.53
N GLY A 44 -17.09 4.01 -0.27
CA GLY A 44 -16.88 4.78 0.98
C GLY A 44 -17.36 4.04 2.23
N ARG A 45 -18.30 3.10 2.09
CA ARG A 45 -18.72 2.21 3.19
C ARG A 45 -17.75 1.05 3.42
N ALA A 46 -17.14 0.53 2.36
CA ALA A 46 -16.25 -0.63 2.43
C ALA A 46 -14.79 -0.26 2.73
N TRP A 47 -14.35 0.94 2.33
CA TRP A 47 -12.97 1.39 2.40
C TRP A 47 -12.85 2.75 3.07
N SER A 48 -11.73 2.95 3.77
CA SER A 48 -11.36 4.24 4.35
C SER A 48 -9.95 4.60 3.91
N PRO A 49 -9.78 5.33 2.79
CA PRO A 49 -8.47 5.77 2.31
C PRO A 49 -7.68 6.60 3.35
N GLY A 50 -6.39 6.76 3.12
CA GLY A 50 -5.48 7.56 3.93
C GLY A 50 -4.42 6.74 4.67
N TRP A 51 -3.20 7.29 4.75
CA TRP A 51 -2.03 6.64 5.35
C TRP A 51 -2.24 6.16 6.79
N SER A 52 -3.04 6.87 7.60
CA SER A 52 -3.37 6.45 8.97
C SER A 52 -4.19 5.16 9.00
N ASN A 53 -5.12 5.00 8.06
CA ASN A 53 -5.93 3.79 7.93
C ASN A 53 -5.10 2.64 7.32
N ALA A 54 -4.19 2.97 6.41
CA ALA A 54 -3.22 2.02 5.87
C ALA A 54 -2.37 1.36 6.97
N ASP A 55 -1.88 2.17 7.92
CA ASP A 55 -1.09 1.68 9.06
C ASP A 55 -1.90 0.76 9.97
N LYS A 56 -3.16 1.13 10.27
CA LYS A 56 -4.07 0.27 11.05
C LYS A 56 -4.34 -1.06 10.34
N ALA A 57 -4.57 -1.01 9.02
CA ALA A 57 -4.78 -2.19 8.21
C ALA A 57 -3.55 -3.11 8.21
N LEU A 58 -2.34 -2.55 8.09
CA LEU A 58 -1.10 -3.31 8.16
C LEU A 58 -0.92 -3.98 9.53
N SER A 59 -1.10 -3.25 10.63
CA SER A 59 -0.99 -3.84 11.98
C SER A 59 -1.99 -4.97 12.19
N LYS A 60 -3.26 -4.77 11.81
CA LYS A 60 -4.30 -5.80 11.88
C LYS A 60 -3.92 -7.05 11.07
N PHE A 61 -3.39 -6.87 9.86
CA PHE A 61 -2.92 -7.98 9.05
C PHE A 61 -1.79 -8.76 9.72
N LEU A 62 -0.75 -8.07 10.20
CA LEU A 62 0.42 -8.68 10.83
C LEU A 62 0.09 -9.42 12.14
N GLU A 63 -0.90 -8.95 12.88
CA GLU A 63 -1.29 -9.53 14.18
C GLU A 63 -2.28 -10.68 14.03
N LEU A 64 -3.29 -10.53 13.16
CA LEU A 64 -4.43 -11.46 13.13
C LEU A 64 -4.45 -12.40 11.93
N HIS A 65 -3.82 -12.03 10.81
CA HIS A 65 -4.05 -12.69 9.53
C HIS A 65 -2.78 -13.27 8.90
N LEU A 66 -1.60 -12.75 9.24
CA LEU A 66 -0.32 -13.18 8.67
C LEU A 66 -0.03 -14.67 8.91
N LEU A 67 -0.39 -15.20 10.09
CA LEU A 67 -0.12 -16.59 10.46
C LEU A 67 -0.93 -17.58 9.61
N ASP A 68 -2.16 -17.22 9.24
CA ASP A 68 -3.07 -18.06 8.46
C ASP A 68 -3.06 -17.74 6.96
N TYR A 69 -2.34 -16.70 6.56
CA TYR A 69 -2.28 -16.22 5.19
C TYR A 69 -1.88 -17.33 4.21
N SER A 70 -0.90 -18.18 4.54
CA SER A 70 -0.45 -19.27 3.66
C SER A 70 -1.58 -20.25 3.30
N ASN A 71 -2.48 -20.50 4.24
CA ASN A 71 -3.56 -21.49 4.14
C ASN A 71 -4.83 -20.89 3.54
N ASN A 72 -5.07 -19.61 3.83
CA ASN A 72 -6.30 -18.95 3.43
C ASN A 72 -6.16 -18.23 2.08
N ARG A 73 -4.95 -17.92 1.59
CA ARG A 73 -4.75 -17.16 0.33
C ARG A 73 -5.47 -17.76 -0.91
N VAL A 74 -5.73 -19.06 -0.91
CA VAL A 74 -6.38 -19.77 -2.03
C VAL A 74 -7.91 -19.81 -1.87
N LYS A 75 -8.44 -19.50 -0.68
CA LYS A 75 -9.87 -19.48 -0.39
C LYS A 75 -10.47 -18.14 -0.78
N VAL A 76 -11.47 -18.19 -1.66
CA VAL A 76 -12.26 -17.02 -2.08
C VAL A 76 -13.45 -16.86 -1.13
N GLY A 77 -13.70 -15.64 -0.63
CA GLY A 77 -14.88 -15.31 0.20
C GLY A 77 -14.65 -15.14 1.72
N GLN A 78 -13.44 -15.40 2.22
CA GLN A 78 -13.05 -15.07 3.61
C GLN A 78 -12.06 -13.89 3.64
N ASN A 79 -11.74 -13.34 4.81
CA ASN A 79 -10.63 -12.40 5.02
C ASN A 79 -9.27 -13.11 4.83
N SER A 80 -9.05 -13.62 3.62
CA SER A 80 -7.92 -14.47 3.25
C SER A 80 -6.71 -13.69 2.80
N THR A 81 -6.88 -12.40 2.47
CA THR A 81 -5.81 -11.52 1.97
C THR A 81 -5.58 -10.33 2.89
N SER A 82 -4.49 -9.60 2.67
CA SER A 82 -4.09 -8.46 3.50
C SER A 82 -4.96 -7.22 3.29
N LEU A 83 -5.69 -7.13 2.17
CA LEU A 83 -6.45 -5.94 1.76
C LEU A 83 -5.59 -4.65 1.65
N LEU A 84 -4.27 -4.79 1.48
CA LEU A 84 -3.35 -3.65 1.44
C LEU A 84 -3.15 -3.04 0.05
N SER A 85 -3.67 -3.66 -1.02
CA SER A 85 -3.39 -3.25 -2.39
C SER A 85 -3.78 -1.80 -2.72
N PRO A 86 -4.93 -1.24 -2.27
CA PRO A 86 -5.25 0.15 -2.58
C PRO A 86 -4.27 1.12 -1.91
N TYR A 87 -3.90 0.87 -0.65
CA TYR A 87 -2.95 1.69 0.09
C TYR A 87 -1.55 1.68 -0.53
N LEU A 88 -1.12 0.52 -1.03
CA LEU A 88 0.16 0.38 -1.73
C LEU A 88 0.14 1.09 -3.09
N HIS A 89 -0.96 0.99 -3.83
CA HIS A 89 -1.13 1.62 -5.14
C HIS A 89 -0.99 3.15 -5.06
N PHE A 90 -1.63 3.78 -4.07
CA PHE A 90 -1.58 5.24 -3.88
C PHE A 90 -0.36 5.72 -3.06
N GLY A 91 0.53 4.82 -2.66
CA GLY A 91 1.71 5.17 -1.85
C GLY A 91 1.39 5.62 -0.43
N GLU A 92 0.17 5.38 0.04
CA GLU A 92 -0.25 5.64 1.43
C GLU A 92 0.43 4.69 2.42
N LEU A 93 0.94 3.56 1.92
CA LEU A 93 1.74 2.60 2.67
C LEU A 93 3.07 2.33 1.96
N SER A 94 4.18 2.43 2.70
CA SER A 94 5.49 2.11 2.14
C SER A 94 5.70 0.60 2.00
N VAL A 95 6.03 0.16 0.78
CA VAL A 95 6.48 -1.21 0.49
C VAL A 95 7.62 -1.65 1.42
N ARG A 96 8.58 -0.76 1.71
CA ARG A 96 9.71 -1.05 2.61
C ARG A 96 9.24 -1.33 4.03
N LYS A 97 8.24 -0.58 4.51
CA LYS A 97 7.63 -0.79 5.83
C LYS A 97 6.93 -2.14 5.90
N VAL A 98 6.14 -2.50 4.88
CA VAL A 98 5.48 -3.82 4.83
C VAL A 98 6.51 -4.95 4.90
N PHE A 99 7.55 -4.88 4.06
CA PHE A 99 8.63 -5.86 4.03
C PHE A 99 9.32 -6.01 5.40
N GLN A 100 9.77 -4.89 5.96
CA GLN A 100 10.48 -4.89 7.24
C GLN A 100 9.62 -5.45 8.37
N SER A 101 8.34 -5.05 8.45
CA SER A 101 7.45 -5.49 9.52
C SER A 101 7.14 -6.99 9.44
N ALA A 102 6.89 -7.55 8.25
CA ALA A 102 6.68 -8.98 8.13
C ALA A 102 7.97 -9.77 8.42
N ARG A 103 9.14 -9.28 7.95
CA ARG A 103 10.42 -9.91 8.25
C ARG A 103 10.73 -9.91 9.75
N MET A 104 10.39 -8.84 10.46
CA MET A 104 10.54 -8.78 11.92
C MET A 104 9.65 -9.82 12.61
N LYS A 105 8.37 -9.93 12.20
CA LYS A 105 7.47 -10.98 12.71
C LYS A 105 8.03 -12.39 12.48
N GLN A 106 8.60 -12.64 11.30
CA GLN A 106 9.25 -13.92 11.00
C GLN A 106 10.39 -14.24 11.96
N ILE A 107 11.28 -13.28 12.22
CA ILE A 107 12.42 -13.46 13.13
C ILE A 107 11.96 -13.67 14.58
N MET A 108 10.87 -13.03 15.00
CA MET A 108 10.32 -13.26 16.34
C MET A 108 9.74 -14.67 16.47
N TRP A 109 8.95 -15.13 15.50
CA TRP A 109 8.40 -16.50 15.52
C TRP A 109 9.49 -17.57 15.46
N ALA A 110 10.58 -17.31 14.73
CA ALA A 110 11.77 -18.14 14.73
C ALA A 110 12.35 -18.34 16.13
N LYS A 111 12.51 -17.23 16.87
CA LYS A 111 13.05 -17.24 18.23
C LYS A 111 12.11 -17.90 19.24
N GLU A 112 10.80 -17.80 19.03
CA GLU A 112 9.77 -18.41 19.87
C GLU A 112 9.59 -19.92 19.63
N GLY A 113 10.33 -20.51 18.68
CA GLY A 113 10.19 -21.93 18.31
C GLY A 113 8.89 -22.22 17.53
N ASN A 114 8.24 -21.18 16.99
CA ASN A 114 7.05 -21.32 16.16
C ASN A 114 7.45 -21.62 14.71
N SER A 115 7.86 -22.86 14.47
CA SER A 115 8.25 -23.39 13.14
C SER A 115 7.13 -23.22 12.10
N THR A 116 5.87 -23.22 12.55
CA THR A 116 4.70 -22.99 11.71
C THR A 116 4.65 -21.56 11.18
N GLY A 117 5.09 -20.56 11.95
CA GLY A 117 5.13 -19.16 11.51
C GLY A 117 6.28 -18.86 10.54
N GLU A 118 7.44 -19.50 10.73
CA GLU A 118 8.64 -19.28 9.91
C GLU A 118 8.46 -19.69 8.44
N GLU A 119 7.90 -20.88 8.21
CA GLU A 119 7.70 -21.44 6.88
C GLU A 119 6.59 -20.71 6.09
N ARG A 120 5.63 -20.12 6.81
CA ARG A 120 4.44 -19.48 6.21
C ARG A 120 4.72 -18.09 5.67
N ILE A 121 5.65 -17.34 6.28
CA ILE A 121 6.07 -16.02 5.77
C ILE A 121 6.86 -16.14 4.47
N LEU A 122 7.59 -17.25 4.24
CA LEU A 122 8.31 -17.49 2.98
C LEU A 122 7.38 -17.63 1.76
N LYS A 123 6.09 -17.94 1.99
CA LYS A 123 5.05 -18.00 0.95
C LYS A 123 4.29 -16.68 0.78
N VAL A 124 4.57 -15.68 1.61
CA VAL A 124 4.18 -14.29 1.34
C VAL A 124 5.15 -13.79 0.27
N SER A 125 4.91 -14.17 -0.99
CA SER A 125 5.43 -13.38 -2.11
C SER A 125 4.79 -12.01 -1.94
N MET A 126 5.49 -11.11 -1.27
CA MET A 126 5.12 -9.71 -1.30
C MET A 126 5.36 -9.26 -2.73
N PHE A 127 4.26 -8.88 -3.37
CA PHE A 127 4.13 -8.41 -4.76
C PHE A 127 4.03 -9.54 -5.79
#